data_AF-A0A8H6Q858-F1
#
_entry.id   AF-A0A8H6Q858-F1
#
_cell.length_a   1.000
_cell.length_b   1.000
_cell.length_c   1.000
_cell.angle_alpha   90.00
_cell.angle_beta   90.00
_cell.angle_gamma   90.00
#
_symmetry.space_group_name_H-M   'P 1'
#
loop_
_entity.id
_entity.type
_entity.pdbx_description
1 polymer ?
#
loop_
_entity_poly.entity_id
_entity_poly.type
_entity_poly.pdbx_seq_one_letter_code
_entity_poly.pdbx_strand_id
1 'polypeptide(L)'
;MTDIRTRFERLFITLHQTPHIEVLDAEIGPPTSEEEIQTVLQRTNGQLPTGVETFYRALGWVRLEWRHTVQEIATGDMSDQGFISILPIKEVFDEWEGIIWWAEREGDDDDDIAERQQFRSVKPFDRFVPEACVAFLQPPPCRGGSDNSWGQPSEHVAFHYCGEELYKTRYSFDEYIDRLLASRGFWYWPQTLCTETQDEVATQDFRKKMPLLFEDYNDELFQP
;
A
#
# COMPACT_ATOMS: atom_id res chain seq x y z
N MET A 1 2.66 7.69 -17.07
CA MET A 1 1.44 8.07 -16.33
C MET A 1 0.93 9.43 -16.80
N THR A 2 -0.32 9.50 -17.25
CA THR A 2 -1.13 10.73 -17.25
C THR A 2 -1.04 11.41 -15.87
N ASP A 3 -1.15 12.73 -15.80
CA ASP A 3 -1.00 13.52 -14.55
C ASP A 3 -1.69 12.89 -13.32
N ILE A 4 -0.90 12.22 -12.48
CA ILE A 4 -1.39 11.43 -11.34
C ILE A 4 -2.02 12.32 -10.25
N ARG A 5 -1.52 13.55 -10.09
CA ARG A 5 -2.11 14.54 -9.17
C ARG A 5 -3.54 14.85 -9.58
N THR A 6 -3.77 15.16 -10.86
CA THR A 6 -5.11 15.39 -11.41
C THR A 6 -6.04 14.18 -11.17
N ARG A 7 -5.52 12.95 -11.21
CA ARG A 7 -6.33 11.74 -10.95
C ARG A 7 -6.77 11.63 -9.50
N PHE A 8 -5.91 11.92 -8.52
CA PHE A 8 -6.30 11.97 -7.11
C PHE A 8 -7.24 13.14 -6.80
N GLU A 9 -6.99 14.32 -7.37
CA GLU A 9 -7.89 15.47 -7.23
C GLU A 9 -9.28 15.13 -7.77
N ARG A 10 -9.36 14.44 -8.91
CA ARG A 10 -10.64 13.93 -9.45
C ARG A 10 -11.29 12.92 -8.53
N LEU A 11 -10.53 11.95 -7.99
CA LEU A 11 -11.05 10.99 -7.02
C LEU A 11 -11.72 11.71 -5.84
N PHE A 12 -11.04 12.71 -5.26
CA PHE A 12 -11.57 13.47 -4.13
C PHE A 12 -12.85 14.21 -4.50
N ILE A 13 -12.87 14.89 -5.64
CA ILE A 13 -14.08 15.57 -6.14
C ILE A 13 -15.23 14.57 -6.32
N THR A 14 -14.96 13.42 -6.94
CA THR A 14 -15.97 12.38 -7.15
C THR A 14 -16.52 11.86 -5.83
N LEU A 15 -15.68 11.58 -4.82
CA LEU A 15 -16.14 11.12 -3.51
C LEU A 15 -17.03 12.15 -2.81
N HIS A 16 -16.65 13.43 -2.82
CA HIS A 16 -17.47 14.52 -2.25
C HIS A 16 -18.82 14.69 -2.96
N GLN A 17 -18.91 14.29 -4.24
CA GLN A 17 -20.14 14.36 -5.03
C GLN A 17 -20.94 13.06 -5.00
N THR A 18 -20.38 11.98 -4.48
CA THR A 18 -21.05 10.67 -4.47
C THR A 18 -22.09 10.66 -3.35
N PRO A 19 -23.37 10.41 -3.67
CA PRO A 19 -24.40 10.28 -2.66
C PRO A 19 -24.01 9.22 -1.63
N HIS A 20 -24.36 9.46 -0.37
CA HIS A 20 -24.11 8.54 0.74
C HIS A 20 -22.64 8.30 1.11
N ILE A 21 -21.68 8.97 0.48
CA ILE A 21 -20.28 9.02 0.93
C ILE A 21 -20.05 10.30 1.73
N GLU A 22 -19.41 10.15 2.89
CA GLU A 22 -18.92 11.25 3.71
C GLU A 22 -17.39 11.19 3.74
N VAL A 23 -16.74 12.21 3.18
CA VAL A 23 -15.29 12.37 3.23
C VAL A 23 -14.90 13.02 4.56
N LEU A 24 -14.05 12.35 5.32
CA LEU A 24 -13.60 12.77 6.64
C LEU A 24 -12.25 13.51 6.58
N ASP A 25 -11.34 13.03 5.74
CA ASP A 25 -10.05 13.65 5.46
C ASP A 25 -9.65 13.41 4.00
N ALA A 26 -8.99 14.39 3.37
CA ALA A 26 -8.52 14.28 1.99
C ALA A 26 -7.42 15.31 1.70
N GLU A 27 -6.19 14.85 1.53
CA GLU A 27 -5.03 15.72 1.32
C GLU A 27 -4.01 15.11 0.35
N ILE A 28 -3.41 15.98 -0.48
CA ILE A 28 -2.32 15.61 -1.39
C ILE A 28 -1.10 16.45 -1.04
N GLY A 29 -0.02 15.78 -0.68
CA GLY A 29 1.26 16.41 -0.38
C GLY A 29 1.86 17.18 -1.55
N PRO A 30 2.72 18.18 -1.28
CA PRO A 30 3.51 18.81 -2.33
C PRO A 30 4.44 17.77 -2.99
N PRO A 31 4.84 17.95 -4.26
CA PRO A 31 5.89 17.16 -4.87
C PRO A 31 7.11 16.96 -3.97
N THR A 32 7.68 15.76 -3.94
CA THR A 32 8.93 15.49 -3.23
C THR A 32 10.07 16.32 -3.85
N SER A 33 10.92 16.89 -2.99
CA SER A 33 12.06 17.68 -3.43
C SER A 33 13.11 16.83 -4.15
N GLU A 34 13.90 17.44 -5.04
CA GLU A 34 15.02 16.73 -5.72
C GLU A 34 16.01 16.14 -4.71
N GLU A 35 16.31 16.87 -3.64
CA GLU A 35 17.24 16.44 -2.59
C GLU A 35 16.77 15.14 -1.92
N GLU A 36 15.48 15.03 -1.62
CA GLU A 36 14.90 13.83 -1.03
C GLU A 36 14.89 12.65 -2.01
N ILE A 37 14.55 12.89 -3.29
CA ILE A 37 14.62 11.84 -4.32
C ILE A 37 16.05 11.31 -4.46
N GLN A 38 17.06 12.18 -4.52
CA GLN A 38 18.46 11.78 -4.60
C GLN A 38 18.92 11.02 -3.35
N THR A 39 18.47 11.44 -2.17
CA THR A 39 18.76 10.74 -0.90
C THR A 39 18.21 9.30 -0.92
N VAL A 40 16.99 9.11 -1.41
CA VAL A 40 16.39 7.78 -1.52
C VAL A 40 17.12 6.94 -2.58
N LEU A 41 17.41 7.49 -3.76
CA LEU A 41 18.14 6.79 -4.80
C LEU A 41 19.50 6.30 -4.31
N GLN A 42 20.23 7.09 -3.52
CA GLN A 42 21.50 6.65 -2.92
C GLN A 42 21.32 5.44 -1.99
N ARG A 43 20.22 5.36 -1.25
CA ARG A 43 19.92 4.24 -0.34
C ARG A 43 19.47 2.97 -1.07
N THR A 44 18.90 3.13 -2.26
CA THR A 44 18.36 2.02 -3.07
C THR A 44 19.29 1.63 -4.22
N ASN A 45 20.60 1.93 -4.11
CA ASN A 45 21.61 1.64 -5.13
C ASN A 45 21.26 2.22 -6.53
N GLY A 46 20.68 3.42 -6.53
CA GLY A 46 20.36 4.21 -7.71
C GLY A 46 19.12 3.77 -8.47
N GLN A 47 18.32 2.83 -7.93
CA GLN A 47 17.16 2.28 -8.63
C GLN A 47 15.92 2.27 -7.74
N LEU A 48 14.78 2.63 -8.32
CA LEU A 48 13.46 2.54 -7.73
C LEU A 48 12.56 1.74 -8.67
N PRO A 49 11.52 1.07 -8.14
CA PRO A 49 10.53 0.41 -8.97
C PRO A 49 9.92 1.36 -9.99
N THR A 50 9.51 0.80 -11.13
CA THR A 50 8.91 1.57 -12.22
C THR A 50 7.74 2.41 -11.73
N GLY A 51 7.76 3.70 -12.07
CA GLY A 51 6.69 4.64 -11.74
C GLY A 51 6.81 5.37 -10.40
N VAL A 52 7.55 4.80 -9.44
CA VAL A 52 7.69 5.37 -8.08
C VAL A 52 8.27 6.78 -8.11
N GLU A 53 9.40 6.98 -8.79
CA GLU A 53 10.02 8.31 -8.88
C GLU A 53 9.07 9.32 -9.56
N THR A 54 8.41 8.90 -10.65
CA THR A 54 7.47 9.78 -11.38
C THR A 54 6.29 10.19 -10.50
N PHE A 55 5.76 9.27 -9.70
CA PHE A 55 4.69 9.53 -8.74
C PHE A 55 5.12 10.56 -7.70
N TYR A 56 6.24 10.31 -7.01
CA TYR A 56 6.68 11.18 -5.91
C TYR A 56 7.11 12.58 -6.39
N ARG A 57 7.59 12.69 -7.63
CA ARG A 57 7.83 13.98 -8.29
C ARG A 57 6.56 14.75 -8.66
N ALA A 58 5.41 14.08 -8.78
CA ALA A 58 4.14 14.73 -9.06
C ALA A 58 3.36 15.09 -7.78
N LEU A 59 3.43 14.23 -6.77
CA LEU A 59 2.85 14.45 -5.44
C LEU A 59 3.62 13.64 -4.41
N GLY A 60 3.96 14.25 -3.28
CA GLY A 60 4.87 13.64 -2.31
C GLY A 60 4.24 12.60 -1.39
N TRP A 61 2.91 12.63 -1.23
CA TRP A 61 2.13 11.72 -0.39
C TRP A 61 0.63 11.94 -0.64
N VAL A 62 -0.22 10.99 -0.21
CA VAL A 62 -1.70 11.11 -0.27
C VAL A 62 -2.31 10.61 1.02
N ARG A 63 -3.30 11.35 1.55
CA ARG A 63 -4.21 10.88 2.60
C ARG A 63 -5.65 10.99 2.16
N LEU A 64 -6.44 9.97 2.46
CA LEU A 64 -7.88 9.95 2.27
C LEU A 64 -8.51 9.11 3.36
N GLU A 65 -9.57 9.62 3.95
CA GLU A 65 -10.47 8.88 4.82
C GLU A 65 -11.91 9.23 4.44
N TRP A 66 -12.74 8.22 4.23
CA TRP A 66 -14.17 8.39 3.99
C TRP A 66 -14.97 7.24 4.58
N ARG A 67 -16.27 7.45 4.75
CA ARG A 67 -17.23 6.40 5.14
C ARG A 67 -18.50 6.46 4.30
N HIS A 68 -19.17 5.33 4.10
CA HIS A 68 -20.50 5.34 3.50
C HIS A 68 -21.60 5.40 4.57
N THR A 69 -22.79 5.84 4.17
CA THR A 69 -23.96 6.07 5.04
C THR A 69 -25.20 5.26 4.63
N VAL A 70 -25.04 4.35 3.65
CA VAL A 70 -26.10 3.45 3.18
C VAL A 70 -26.44 2.43 4.28
N GLN A 71 -27.65 2.53 4.85
CA GLN A 71 -28.04 1.74 6.03
C GLN A 71 -28.17 0.24 5.73
N GLU A 72 -28.55 -0.09 4.50
CA GLU A 72 -28.83 -1.46 4.06
C GLU A 72 -27.58 -2.34 4.03
N ILE A 73 -26.39 -1.73 3.93
CA ILE A 73 -25.11 -2.41 3.84
C ILE A 73 -24.13 -2.02 4.95
N ALA A 74 -24.52 -1.11 5.84
CA ALA A 74 -23.70 -0.68 6.96
C ALA A 74 -23.56 -1.80 8.00
N THR A 75 -22.32 -2.04 8.43
CA THR A 75 -21.96 -2.95 9.53
C THR A 75 -21.70 -2.21 10.84
N GLY A 76 -21.41 -0.91 10.77
CA GLY A 76 -21.05 -0.07 11.91
C GLY A 76 -19.60 -0.22 12.37
N ASP A 77 -18.73 -0.77 11.53
CA ASP A 77 -17.31 -0.97 11.81
C ASP A 77 -16.42 -0.38 10.69
N MET A 78 -15.15 -0.77 10.65
CA MET A 78 -14.18 -0.27 9.67
C MET A 78 -14.48 -0.70 8.23
N SER A 79 -15.30 -1.74 8.02
CA SER A 79 -15.66 -2.21 6.67
C SER A 79 -16.68 -1.29 5.96
N ASP A 80 -17.14 -0.21 6.62
CA ASP A 80 -17.95 0.85 6.01
C ASP A 80 -17.12 2.04 5.51
N GLN A 81 -15.78 1.91 5.56
CA GLN A 81 -14.84 3.01 5.36
C GLN A 81 -13.84 2.74 4.23
N GLY A 82 -13.17 3.79 3.79
CA GLY A 82 -12.03 3.69 2.89
C GLY A 82 -10.90 4.60 3.33
N PHE A 83 -9.68 4.11 3.16
CA PHE A 83 -8.43 4.71 3.58
C PHE A 83 -7.41 4.66 2.45
N ILE A 84 -6.71 5.78 2.23
CA ILE A 84 -5.46 5.83 1.48
C ILE A 84 -4.46 6.55 2.38
N SER A 85 -3.27 5.97 2.54
CA SER A 85 -2.21 6.59 3.33
C SER A 85 -0.86 6.32 2.66
N ILE A 86 -0.67 6.97 1.51
CA ILE A 86 0.59 6.88 0.77
C ILE A 86 1.61 7.75 1.47
N LEU A 87 2.64 7.14 2.04
CA LEU A 87 3.68 7.80 2.83
C LEU A 87 4.65 8.62 1.96
N PRO A 88 5.30 9.66 2.52
CA PRO A 88 6.43 10.32 1.88
C PRO A 88 7.54 9.32 1.52
N ILE A 89 8.15 9.44 0.34
CA ILE A 89 9.15 8.48 -0.15
C ILE A 89 10.33 8.26 0.80
N LYS A 90 10.75 9.30 1.53
CA LYS A 90 11.82 9.17 2.51
C LYS A 90 11.43 8.22 3.64
N GLU A 91 10.19 8.33 4.12
CA GLU A 91 9.63 7.46 5.15
C GLU A 91 9.46 6.02 4.62
N VAL A 92 9.03 5.86 3.36
CA VAL A 92 8.96 4.53 2.72
C VAL A 92 10.29 3.79 2.80
N PHE A 93 11.38 4.46 2.45
CA PHE A 93 12.73 3.89 2.42
C PHE A 93 13.57 4.21 3.66
N ASP A 94 12.94 4.51 4.80
CA ASP A 94 13.60 4.58 6.11
C ASP A 94 13.75 3.17 6.73
N GLU A 95 14.20 3.12 7.99
CA GLU A 95 14.35 1.87 8.74
C GLU A 95 13.02 1.41 9.32
N TRP A 96 12.66 0.16 9.01
CA TRP A 96 11.40 -0.45 9.41
C TRP A 96 11.60 -1.77 10.17
N GLU A 97 12.86 -2.24 10.28
CA GLU A 97 13.22 -3.35 11.15
C GLU A 97 12.81 -3.03 12.60
N GLY A 98 12.13 -3.98 13.25
CA GLY A 98 11.60 -3.83 14.60
C GLY A 98 10.27 -3.08 14.68
N ILE A 99 9.77 -2.54 13.57
CA ILE A 99 8.51 -1.77 13.51
C ILE A 99 7.44 -2.57 12.80
N ILE A 100 7.68 -2.98 11.55
CA ILE A 100 6.71 -3.74 10.74
C ILE A 100 7.22 -5.15 10.41
N TRP A 101 8.53 -5.36 10.38
CA TRP A 101 9.17 -6.66 10.16
C TRP A 101 10.36 -6.81 11.11
N TRP A 102 10.77 -8.04 11.40
CA TRP A 102 11.81 -8.32 12.40
C TRP A 102 12.88 -9.26 11.80
N ALA A 103 14.15 -8.87 11.92
CA ALA A 103 15.25 -9.72 11.49
C ALA A 103 15.51 -10.89 12.46
N GLU A 104 16.24 -11.89 11.97
CA GLU A 104 16.81 -12.96 12.76
C GLU A 104 17.73 -12.41 13.87
N ARG A 105 17.63 -13.00 15.05
CA ARG A 105 18.49 -12.75 16.21
C ARG A 105 19.46 -13.92 16.38
N GLU A 106 20.67 -13.60 16.84
CA GLU A 106 21.61 -14.66 17.25
C GLU A 106 20.99 -15.48 18.38
N GLY A 107 20.82 -16.79 18.15
CA GLY A 107 20.21 -17.73 19.09
C GLY A 107 18.74 -18.05 18.84
N ASP A 108 18.15 -17.59 17.74
CA ASP A 108 16.90 -18.15 17.25
C ASP A 108 17.14 -19.59 16.74
N ASP A 109 16.26 -20.52 17.09
CA ASP A 109 16.30 -21.90 16.58
C ASP A 109 15.84 -21.92 15.09
N ASP A 110 16.21 -22.95 14.32
CA ASP A 110 15.92 -23.03 12.88
C ASP A 110 14.42 -22.84 12.53
N ASP A 111 13.53 -23.25 13.43
CA ASP A 111 12.08 -23.08 13.29
C ASP A 111 11.65 -21.60 13.46
N ASP A 112 12.22 -20.89 14.44
CA ASP A 112 11.96 -19.44 14.65
C ASP A 112 12.50 -18.60 13.47
N ILE A 113 13.62 -19.03 12.88
CA ILE A 113 14.21 -18.41 11.70
C ILE A 113 13.30 -18.60 10.49
N ALA A 114 12.81 -19.82 10.25
CA ALA A 114 11.93 -20.11 9.12
C ALA A 114 10.60 -19.37 9.19
N GLU A 115 10.03 -19.16 10.39
CA GLU A 115 8.83 -18.34 10.58
C GLU A 115 9.11 -16.84 10.40
N ARG A 116 10.20 -16.28 10.95
CA ARG A 116 10.54 -14.85 10.76
C ARG A 116 10.93 -14.51 9.32
N GLN A 117 11.51 -15.46 8.58
CA GLN A 117 11.77 -15.30 7.15
C GLN A 117 10.48 -15.19 6.31
N GLN A 118 9.32 -15.59 6.83
CA GLN A 118 8.04 -15.46 6.12
C GLN A 118 7.58 -13.99 6.01
N PHE A 119 7.92 -13.13 6.98
CA PHE A 119 7.49 -11.72 7.06
C PHE A 119 8.59 -10.74 6.63
N ARG A 120 9.22 -11.07 5.50
CA ARG A 120 10.42 -10.47 4.88
C ARG A 120 10.58 -8.96 5.08
N SER A 121 11.82 -8.50 4.94
CA SER A 121 12.15 -7.07 4.82
C SER A 121 11.33 -6.35 3.74
N VAL A 122 10.51 -5.43 4.22
CA VAL A 122 9.56 -4.65 3.42
C VAL A 122 9.73 -3.15 3.65
N LYS A 123 9.38 -2.37 2.64
CA LYS A 123 9.30 -0.90 2.67
C LYS A 123 7.86 -0.47 2.40
N PRO A 124 7.07 -0.13 3.44
CA PRO A 124 5.66 0.16 3.29
C PRO A 124 5.50 1.51 2.60
N PHE A 125 4.62 1.59 1.62
CA PHE A 125 4.33 2.85 0.95
C PHE A 125 2.87 3.27 1.11
N ASP A 126 1.94 2.33 1.30
CA ASP A 126 0.53 2.64 1.61
C ASP A 126 0.14 1.98 2.93
N ARG A 127 0.08 2.77 4.01
CA ARG A 127 -0.29 2.34 5.37
C ARG A 127 -1.74 2.69 5.67
N PHE A 128 -2.64 2.11 4.89
CA PHE A 128 -4.07 2.40 4.94
C PHE A 128 -4.71 2.04 6.29
N VAL A 129 -4.12 1.14 7.09
CA VAL A 129 -4.52 0.83 8.47
C VAL A 129 -3.30 0.62 9.37
N PRO A 130 -3.43 0.69 10.72
CA PRO A 130 -2.30 0.52 11.62
C PRO A 130 -1.56 -0.82 11.47
N GLU A 131 -2.32 -1.90 11.28
CA GLU A 131 -1.86 -3.29 11.29
C GLU A 131 -1.48 -3.85 9.91
N ALA A 132 -1.85 -3.19 8.81
CA ALA A 132 -1.61 -3.69 7.46
C ALA A 132 -1.19 -2.59 6.49
N CYS A 133 -0.42 -2.98 5.48
CA CYS A 133 0.09 -2.06 4.47
C CYS A 133 0.34 -2.75 3.12
N VAL A 134 0.52 -1.93 2.09
CA VAL A 134 1.14 -2.37 0.84
C VAL A 134 2.57 -1.85 0.79
N ALA A 135 3.49 -2.74 0.42
CA ALA A 135 4.92 -2.51 0.56
C ALA A 135 5.72 -3.03 -0.64
N PHE A 136 6.91 -2.47 -0.82
CA PHE A 136 7.95 -3.06 -1.65
C PHE A 136 8.68 -4.13 -0.87
N LEU A 137 8.95 -5.27 -1.50
CA LEU A 137 9.93 -6.22 -0.98
C LEU A 137 11.34 -5.68 -1.25
N GLN A 138 12.17 -5.55 -0.23
CA GLN A 138 13.56 -5.12 -0.41
C GLN A 138 14.48 -5.95 0.49
N PRO A 139 15.43 -6.71 -0.06
CA PRO A 139 16.37 -7.48 0.76
C PRO A 139 17.16 -6.57 1.72
N PRO A 140 17.30 -6.95 3.00
CA PRO A 140 18.10 -6.17 3.95
C PRO A 140 19.59 -6.32 3.64
N PRO A 141 20.45 -5.44 4.20
CA PRO A 141 21.89 -5.59 4.08
C PRO A 141 22.39 -6.95 4.59
N CYS A 142 23.34 -7.56 3.89
CA CYS A 142 23.91 -8.85 4.28
C CYS A 142 24.73 -8.73 5.57
N ARG A 143 24.26 -9.33 6.67
CA ARG A 143 25.03 -9.38 7.93
C ARG A 143 26.32 -10.20 7.71
N GLY A 144 27.48 -9.56 7.88
CA GLY A 144 28.81 -10.18 7.73
C GLY A 144 29.49 -9.97 6.38
N GLY A 145 28.83 -9.32 5.41
CA GLY A 145 29.47 -8.83 4.20
C GLY A 145 30.27 -7.53 4.43
N SER A 146 31.18 -7.20 3.52
CA SER A 146 31.80 -5.86 3.50
C SER A 146 30.84 -4.76 3.01
N ASP A 147 29.69 -5.16 2.47
CA ASP A 147 28.69 -4.29 1.88
C ASP A 147 27.46 -4.25 2.80
N ASN A 148 27.26 -3.10 3.44
CA ASN A 148 26.11 -2.82 4.30
C ASN A 148 24.98 -2.12 3.52
N SER A 149 24.96 -2.20 2.19
CA SER A 149 23.89 -1.63 1.37
C SER A 149 22.64 -2.52 1.33
N TRP A 150 21.49 -1.87 1.18
CA TRP A 150 20.23 -2.56 0.95
C TRP A 150 20.21 -3.20 -0.45
N GLY A 151 19.51 -4.33 -0.58
CA GLY A 151 19.20 -4.89 -1.89
C GLY A 151 18.30 -3.98 -2.72
N GLN A 152 18.12 -4.30 -3.99
CA GLN A 152 17.19 -3.57 -4.84
C GLN A 152 15.73 -3.88 -4.45
N PRO A 153 14.84 -2.87 -4.41
CA PRO A 153 13.41 -3.11 -4.24
C PRO A 153 12.83 -3.92 -5.41
N SER A 154 11.85 -4.78 -5.13
CA SER A 154 11.09 -5.53 -6.12
C SER A 154 10.21 -4.60 -6.97
N GLU A 155 10.07 -4.90 -8.27
CA GLU A 155 9.13 -4.22 -9.17
C GLU A 155 7.66 -4.42 -8.76
N HIS A 156 7.34 -5.58 -8.18
CA HIS A 156 5.99 -5.90 -7.72
C HIS A 156 5.81 -5.60 -6.23
N VAL A 157 4.62 -5.12 -5.89
CA VAL A 157 4.22 -4.80 -4.51
C VAL A 157 3.66 -6.05 -3.79
N ALA A 158 3.66 -6.01 -2.48
CA ALA A 158 3.11 -7.05 -1.62
C ALA A 158 2.12 -6.45 -0.61
N PHE A 159 1.06 -7.20 -0.29
CA PHE A 159 0.26 -6.93 0.90
C PHE A 159 0.96 -7.53 2.11
N HIS A 160 1.02 -6.76 3.19
CA HIS A 160 1.65 -7.17 4.43
C HIS A 160 0.75 -6.86 5.61
N TYR A 161 0.31 -7.92 6.30
CA TYR A 161 -0.27 -7.82 7.64
C TYR A 161 0.88 -7.92 8.64
N CYS A 162 1.15 -6.82 9.35
CA CYS A 162 2.40 -6.59 10.06
C CYS A 162 2.70 -7.70 11.06
N GLY A 163 3.73 -8.50 10.77
CA GLY A 163 4.21 -9.56 11.66
C GLY A 163 3.45 -10.88 11.59
N GLU A 164 2.43 -11.01 10.72
CA GLU A 164 1.65 -12.25 10.62
C GLU A 164 1.54 -12.80 9.20
N GLU A 165 1.46 -11.95 8.17
CA GLU A 165 1.23 -12.43 6.79
C GLU A 165 1.86 -11.52 5.75
N LEU A 166 2.45 -12.13 4.71
CA LEU A 166 3.03 -11.40 3.58
C LEU A 166 2.66 -12.10 2.26
N TYR A 167 1.81 -11.45 1.48
CA TYR A 167 1.33 -11.96 0.20
C TYR A 167 1.87 -11.14 -0.96
N LYS A 168 2.54 -11.82 -1.89
CA LYS A 168 3.05 -11.17 -3.10
C LYS A 168 1.91 -10.95 -4.06
N THR A 169 1.80 -9.73 -4.56
CA THR A 169 0.94 -9.46 -5.71
C THR A 169 1.75 -9.63 -7.00
N ARG A 170 1.05 -9.72 -8.14
CA ARG A 170 1.67 -9.64 -9.47
C ARG A 170 1.76 -8.22 -10.02
N TYR A 171 1.38 -7.21 -9.23
CA TYR A 171 1.19 -5.85 -9.71
C TYR A 171 2.39 -4.98 -9.40
N SER A 172 2.81 -4.23 -10.41
CA SER A 172 3.75 -3.12 -10.26
C SER A 172 3.13 -1.95 -9.49
N PHE A 173 3.94 -0.97 -9.11
CA PHE A 173 3.46 0.22 -8.42
C PHE A 173 2.39 1.00 -9.22
N ASP A 174 2.60 1.21 -10.52
CA ASP A 174 1.62 1.91 -11.37
C ASP A 174 0.29 1.17 -11.45
N GLU A 175 0.35 -0.16 -11.61
CA GLU A 175 -0.83 -1.02 -11.66
C GLU A 175 -1.56 -1.08 -10.31
N TYR A 176 -0.83 -0.97 -9.20
CA TYR A 176 -1.40 -0.81 -7.87
C TYR A 176 -2.13 0.53 -7.73
N ILE A 177 -1.50 1.64 -8.14
CA ILE A 177 -2.11 2.97 -8.07
C ILE A 177 -3.39 3.06 -8.90
N ASP A 178 -3.42 2.43 -10.07
CA ASP A 178 -4.63 2.35 -10.89
C ASP A 178 -5.79 1.65 -10.15
N ARG A 179 -5.48 0.56 -9.43
CA ARG A 179 -6.47 -0.20 -8.64
C ARG A 179 -6.87 0.52 -7.36
N LEU A 180 -5.94 1.22 -6.72
CA LEU A 180 -6.19 2.05 -5.55
C LEU A 180 -7.19 3.17 -5.87
N LEU A 181 -7.05 3.81 -7.03
CA LEU A 181 -8.00 4.83 -7.49
C LEU A 181 -9.37 4.21 -7.80
N ALA A 182 -9.40 3.00 -8.38
CA ALA A 182 -10.65 2.29 -8.67
C ALA A 182 -11.36 1.79 -7.40
N SER A 183 -10.61 1.31 -6.40
CA SER A 183 -11.12 0.87 -5.10
C SER A 183 -11.51 2.04 -4.21
N ARG A 184 -10.98 3.23 -4.51
CA ARG A 184 -11.16 4.45 -3.71
C ARG A 184 -10.63 4.27 -2.29
N GLY A 185 -9.68 3.35 -2.10
CA GLY A 185 -9.15 3.01 -0.77
C GLY A 185 -10.09 2.18 0.11
N PHE A 186 -11.15 1.57 -0.42
CA PHE A 186 -12.08 0.77 0.40
C PHE A 186 -11.36 -0.20 1.35
N TRP A 187 -11.85 -0.33 2.59
CA TRP A 187 -11.26 -1.17 3.64
C TRP A 187 -10.72 -2.52 3.12
N TYR A 188 -9.43 -2.78 3.35
CA TYR A 188 -8.73 -4.02 2.97
C TYR A 188 -8.85 -4.44 1.49
N TRP A 189 -9.17 -3.53 0.58
CA TRP A 189 -9.21 -3.82 -0.85
C TRP A 189 -7.92 -4.48 -1.41
N PRO A 190 -6.68 -4.25 -0.90
CA PRO A 190 -5.49 -4.90 -1.46
C PRO A 190 -5.49 -6.43 -1.31
N GLN A 191 -6.27 -7.00 -0.37
CA GLN A 191 -6.45 -8.45 -0.25
C GLN A 191 -7.11 -9.05 -1.52
N THR A 192 -7.87 -8.26 -2.27
CA THR A 192 -8.44 -8.73 -3.55
C THR A 192 -7.37 -9.07 -4.59
N LEU A 193 -6.14 -8.59 -4.40
CA LEU A 193 -5.00 -8.78 -5.31
C LEU A 193 -4.13 -9.99 -4.95
N CYS A 194 -4.47 -10.73 -3.90
CA CYS A 194 -3.70 -11.87 -3.40
C CYS A 194 -4.52 -13.15 -3.52
N THR A 195 -3.89 -14.25 -3.93
CA THR A 195 -4.61 -15.53 -4.14
C THR A 195 -5.10 -16.10 -2.82
N GLU A 196 -4.30 -15.90 -1.77
CA GLU A 196 -4.46 -16.44 -0.43
C GLU A 196 -5.67 -15.84 0.30
N THR A 197 -6.03 -14.60 0.01
CA THR A 197 -7.07 -13.85 0.73
C THR A 197 -8.40 -13.73 -0.02
N GLN A 198 -8.63 -14.56 -1.04
CA GLN A 198 -9.85 -14.49 -1.85
C GLN A 198 -11.11 -14.91 -1.07
N ASP A 199 -10.96 -15.80 -0.10
CA ASP A 199 -12.06 -16.29 0.74
C ASP A 199 -12.24 -15.47 2.04
N GLU A 200 -11.38 -14.46 2.26
CA GLU A 200 -11.45 -13.60 3.45
C GLU A 200 -12.71 -12.72 3.46
N VAL A 201 -13.25 -12.50 4.66
CA VAL A 201 -14.48 -11.71 4.85
C VAL A 201 -14.34 -10.31 4.25
N ALA A 202 -13.19 -9.66 4.42
CA ALA A 202 -12.96 -8.33 3.88
C ALA A 202 -12.97 -8.29 2.35
N THR A 203 -12.40 -9.31 1.68
CA THR A 203 -12.47 -9.44 0.21
C THR A 203 -13.91 -9.64 -0.27
N GLN A 204 -14.68 -10.48 0.42
CA GLN A 204 -16.08 -10.72 0.09
C GLN A 204 -16.94 -9.45 0.29
N ASP A 205 -16.70 -8.73 1.39
CA ASP A 205 -17.39 -7.48 1.69
C ASP A 205 -17.06 -6.38 0.68
N PHE A 206 -15.79 -6.24 0.28
CA PHE A 206 -15.39 -5.33 -0.80
C PHE A 206 -16.19 -5.62 -2.07
N ARG A 207 -16.20 -6.87 -2.54
CA ARG A 207 -16.90 -7.27 -3.78
C ARG A 207 -18.41 -7.09 -3.68
N LYS A 208 -18.99 -7.24 -2.49
CA LYS A 208 -20.43 -7.08 -2.25
C LYS A 208 -20.84 -5.60 -2.18
N LYS A 209 -20.06 -4.76 -1.48
CA LYS A 209 -20.42 -3.37 -1.18
C LYS A 209 -20.05 -2.41 -2.31
N MET A 210 -18.88 -2.57 -2.94
CA MET A 210 -18.42 -1.68 -4.02
C MET A 210 -19.42 -1.44 -5.15
N PRO A 211 -20.08 -2.46 -5.76
CA PRO A 211 -21.06 -2.23 -6.82
C PRO A 211 -22.34 -1.51 -6.36
N LEU A 212 -22.61 -1.48 -5.06
CA LEU A 212 -23.75 -0.78 -4.47
C LEU A 212 -23.41 0.68 -4.14
N LEU A 213 -22.12 0.99 -3.96
CA LEU A 213 -21.62 2.32 -3.65
C LEU A 213 -21.21 3.10 -4.90
N PHE A 214 -20.68 2.44 -5.91
CA PHE A 214 -20.07 3.07 -7.08
C PHE A 214 -20.50 2.37 -8.37
N GLU A 215 -21.28 3.07 -9.21
CA GLU A 215 -21.84 2.53 -10.46
C GLU A 215 -20.78 2.13 -11.50
N ASP A 216 -19.60 2.74 -11.44
CA ASP A 216 -18.47 2.50 -12.34
C ASP A 216 -17.52 1.39 -11.85
N TYR A 217 -17.90 0.66 -10.80
CA TYR A 217 -17.10 -0.44 -10.27
C TYR A 217 -16.89 -1.56 -11.30
N ASN A 218 -15.64 -2.04 -11.40
CA ASN A 218 -15.24 -3.16 -12.25
C ASN A 218 -14.44 -4.20 -11.45
N ASP A 219 -15.07 -5.34 -11.13
CA ASP A 219 -14.43 -6.44 -10.38
C ASP A 219 -13.26 -7.11 -11.13
N GLU A 220 -13.18 -6.99 -12.46
CA GLU A 220 -12.07 -7.54 -13.25
C GLU A 220 -10.71 -6.92 -12.89
N LEU A 221 -10.72 -5.72 -12.29
CA LEU A 221 -9.50 -5.06 -11.81
C LEU A 221 -8.97 -5.69 -10.51
N PHE A 222 -9.81 -6.40 -9.77
CA PHE A 222 -9.57 -6.86 -8.40
C PHE A 222 -9.42 -8.37 -8.33
N GLN A 223 -8.38 -8.86 -8.99
CA GLN A 223 -8.03 -10.27 -9.11
C GLN A 223 -6.55 -10.48 -8.72
N PRO A 224 -6.17 -11.65 -8.19
CA PRO A 224 -4.77 -12.04 -8.03
C PRO A 224 -4.03 -12.16 -9.36
#